data_AF-A0A3N5K5Z4-F1
#
_entry.id   AF-A0A3N5K5Z4-F1
#
_cell.length_a   1.000
_cell.length_b   1.000
_cell.length_c   1.000
_cell.angle_alpha   90.00
_cell.angle_beta   90.00
_cell.angle_gamma   90.00
#
_symmetry.space_group_name_H-M   'P 1'
#
loop_
_entity.id
_entity.type
_entity.pdbx_description
1 polymer ?
#
loop_
_entity_poly.entity_id
_entity_poly.type
_entity_poly.pdbx_seq_one_letter_code
_entity_poly.pdbx_strand_id
1 'polypeptide(L)'
;EMSLVGPRPERYVKELEEQIPFYRMRLAVRPGTAGWALVKQGYAEGTEGTLVKLQYDLYYIKHMSLYLDVVIMIRTAVDMLFRRGQ
;
A
#
# COMPACT_ATOMS: atom_id res chain seq x y z
N GLU A 1 -10.45 -13.54 -0.15
CA GLU A 1 -10.13 -13.31 1.28
C GLU A 1 -9.15 -12.13 1.39
N MET A 2 -9.44 -11.16 2.25
CA MET A 2 -8.58 -9.98 2.47
C MET A 2 -7.64 -10.22 3.66
N SER A 3 -6.44 -9.66 3.59
CA SER A 3 -5.50 -9.58 4.73
C SER A 3 -5.80 -8.34 5.58
N LEU A 4 -5.35 -8.34 6.83
CA LEU A 4 -5.38 -7.15 7.67
C LEU A 4 -4.37 -6.09 7.18
N VAL A 5 -3.21 -6.56 6.69
CA VAL A 5 -2.14 -5.73 6.15
C VAL A 5 -1.74 -6.24 4.76
N GLY A 6 -1.64 -5.33 3.80
CA GLY A 6 -1.29 -5.65 2.42
C GLY A 6 -1.56 -4.52 1.42
N PRO A 7 -1.18 -4.69 0.15
CA PRO A 7 -1.43 -3.72 -0.90
C PRO A 7 -2.93 -3.40 -1.03
N ARG A 8 -3.27 -2.12 -1.08
CA ARG A 8 -4.67 -1.70 -1.25
C ARG A 8 -5.16 -2.07 -2.65
N PRO A 9 -6.37 -2.65 -2.81
CA PRO A 9 -6.90 -2.97 -4.13
C PRO A 9 -7.07 -1.70 -4.97
N GLU A 10 -6.63 -1.76 -6.22
CA GLU A 10 -6.84 -0.71 -7.22
C GLU A 10 -7.90 -1.14 -8.22
N ARG A 11 -8.67 -0.17 -8.74
CA ARG A 11 -9.74 -0.45 -9.71
C ARG A 11 -9.22 -0.56 -11.15
N TYR A 12 -8.12 0.12 -11.45
CA TYR A 12 -7.55 0.27 -12.80
C TYR A 12 -6.25 -0.53 -12.97
N VAL A 13 -6.22 -1.77 -12.47
CA VAL A 13 -4.99 -2.59 -12.46
C VAL A 13 -4.49 -2.87 -13.87
N LYS A 14 -5.40 -3.06 -14.84
CA LYS A 14 -5.03 -3.35 -16.23
C LYS A 14 -4.38 -2.15 -16.90
N GLU A 15 -4.97 -0.96 -16.79
CA GLU A 15 -4.38 0.25 -17.38
C GLU A 15 -3.03 0.61 -16.74
N LEU A 16 -2.88 0.34 -15.44
CA LEU A 16 -1.63 0.58 -14.71
C LEU A 16 -0.55 -0.45 -15.03
N GLU A 17 -0.93 -1.69 -15.34
CA GLU A 17 -0.02 -2.75 -15.77
C GLU A 17 0.60 -2.46 -17.15
N GLU A 18 -0.16 -1.83 -18.04
CA GLU A 18 0.34 -1.38 -19.35
C GLU A 18 1.33 -0.20 -19.22
N GLN A 19 1.15 0.65 -18.20
CA GLN A 19 1.98 1.83 -17.98
C GLN A 19 3.21 1.58 -17.10
N ILE A 20 3.10 0.65 -16.14
CA ILE A 20 4.12 0.42 -15.12
C ILE A 20 4.61 -1.03 -15.22
N PRO A 21 5.88 -1.26 -15.60
CA PRO A 21 6.40 -2.61 -15.68
C PRO A 21 6.40 -3.27 -14.30
N PHE A 22 6.11 -4.57 -14.26
CA PHE A 22 6.04 -5.39 -13.05
C PHE A 22 4.93 -5.02 -12.05
N TYR A 23 3.95 -4.19 -12.45
CA TYR A 23 2.84 -3.80 -11.58
C TYR A 23 2.08 -5.00 -10.97
N ARG A 24 1.96 -6.11 -11.72
CA ARG A 24 1.34 -7.35 -11.24
C ARG A 24 1.97 -7.95 -10.00
N MET A 25 3.24 -7.67 -9.71
CA MET A 25 3.94 -8.27 -8.56
C MET A 25 3.25 -7.95 -7.23
N ARG A 26 2.54 -6.83 -7.13
CA ARG A 26 1.75 -6.49 -5.93
C ARG A 26 0.58 -7.44 -5.66
N LEU A 27 0.12 -8.17 -6.68
CA LEU A 27 -0.95 -9.17 -6.57
C LEU A 27 -0.46 -10.51 -5.99
N ALA A 28 0.85 -10.66 -5.75
CA ALA A 28 1.41 -11.88 -5.14
C ALA A 28 0.94 -12.10 -3.70
N VAL A 29 0.51 -11.04 -3.01
CA VAL A 29 -0.06 -11.08 -1.66
C VAL A 29 -1.51 -10.65 -1.67
N ARG A 30 -2.26 -11.12 -0.67
CA ARG A 30 -3.67 -10.79 -0.51
C ARG A 30 -3.82 -9.28 -0.26
N PRO A 31 -4.84 -8.64 -0.86
CA PRO A 31 -5.09 -7.23 -0.61
C PRO A 31 -5.41 -6.98 0.86
N GLY A 32 -4.91 -5.85 1.38
CA GLY A 32 -5.03 -5.46 2.79
C GLY A 32 -6.00 -4.31 3.03
N THR A 33 -6.57 -4.24 4.24
CA THR A 33 -7.30 -3.04 4.71
C THR A 33 -6.35 -1.90 5.06
N ALA A 34 -5.18 -2.22 5.64
CA ALA A 34 -4.06 -1.31 5.87
C ALA A 34 -2.85 -1.70 4.99
N GLY A 35 -1.94 -0.76 4.73
CA GLY A 35 -0.75 -1.05 3.93
C GLY A 35 0.37 -0.04 4.13
N TRP A 36 1.61 -0.47 3.91
CA TRP A 36 2.79 0.38 4.07
C TRP A 36 2.74 1.63 3.17
N ALA A 37 2.24 1.47 1.94
CA ALA A 37 2.03 2.59 1.05
C ALA A 37 1.01 3.61 1.61
N LEU A 38 -0.06 3.19 2.28
CA LEU A 38 -1.06 4.12 2.84
C LEU A 38 -0.46 5.02 3.94
N VAL A 39 0.45 4.47 4.73
CA VAL A 39 1.10 5.15 5.85
C VAL A 39 2.23 6.07 5.37
N LYS A 40 2.91 5.72 4.28
CA LYS A 40 4.06 6.46 3.76
C LYS A 40 3.72 7.43 2.65
N GLN A 41 2.73 7.10 1.85
CA GLN A 41 2.34 7.89 0.70
C GLN A 41 1.38 8.98 1.17
N GLY A 42 1.87 10.22 1.15
CA GLY A 42 1.02 11.40 1.23
C GLY A 42 0.14 11.55 -0.03
N TYR A 43 -0.24 12.78 -0.37
CA TYR A 43 -0.90 13.06 -1.65
C TYR A 43 0.13 12.96 -2.78
N ALA A 44 0.12 11.86 -3.53
CA ALA A 44 0.90 11.70 -4.75
C ALA A 44 -0.05 11.27 -5.87
N GLU A 45 -0.32 12.20 -6.78
CA GLU A 45 -1.22 11.99 -7.92
C GLU A 45 -0.46 11.51 -9.16
N GLY A 46 -1.18 10.84 -10.07
CA GLY A 46 -0.66 10.41 -11.36
C GLY A 46 0.20 9.13 -11.35
N THR A 47 0.87 8.89 -12.48
CA THR A 47 1.67 7.68 -12.72
C THR A 47 2.89 7.59 -11.81
N GLU A 48 3.54 8.73 -11.51
CA GLU A 48 4.69 8.78 -10.60
C GLU A 48 4.30 8.44 -9.15
N GLY A 49 3.17 8.98 -8.66
CA GLY A 49 2.61 8.59 -7.37
C GLY A 49 2.28 7.09 -7.32
N THR A 50 1.70 6.55 -8.39
CA THR A 50 1.39 5.13 -8.49
C THR A 50 2.66 4.26 -8.49
N LEU A 51 3.74 4.74 -9.09
CA LEU A 51 5.03 4.05 -9.10
C LEU A 51 5.67 4.04 -7.70
N VAL A 52 5.63 5.15 -6.99
CA VAL A 52 6.07 5.23 -5.57
C VAL A 52 5.24 4.30 -4.70
N LYS A 53 3.92 4.25 -4.90
CA LYS A 53 3.02 3.30 -4.24
C LYS A 53 3.45 1.85 -4.47
N LEU A 54 3.72 1.50 -5.73
CA LEU A 54 4.18 0.17 -6.10
C LEU A 54 5.48 -0.19 -5.39
N GLN A 55 6.45 0.73 -5.31
CA GLN A 55 7.71 0.49 -4.58
C GLN A 55 7.46 0.17 -3.10
N TYR A 56 6.55 0.88 -2.44
CA TYR A 56 6.19 0.59 -1.04
C TYR A 56 5.47 -0.74 -0.88
N ASP A 57 4.57 -1.09 -1.79
CA ASP A 57 3.90 -2.39 -1.80
C ASP A 57 4.92 -3.53 -1.97
N LEU A 58 5.87 -3.39 -2.90
CA LEU A 58 6.94 -4.38 -3.12
C LEU A 58 7.91 -4.48 -1.94
N TYR A 59 8.23 -3.35 -1.32
CA TYR A 59 9.04 -3.33 -0.09
C TYR A 59 8.35 -4.13 1.02
N TYR A 60 7.05 -3.93 1.21
CA TYR A 60 6.26 -4.67 2.19
C TYR A 60 6.26 -6.17 1.89
N ILE A 61 6.02 -6.56 0.64
CA ILE A 61 6.04 -7.96 0.21
C ILE A 61 7.39 -8.62 0.50
N LYS A 62 8.48 -7.90 0.22
CA LYS A 62 9.84 -8.39 0.41
C LYS A 62 10.24 -8.52 1.90
N HIS A 63 9.74 -7.65 2.77
CA HIS A 63 10.11 -7.58 4.19
C HIS A 63 8.95 -7.93 5.13
N MET A 64 7.99 -8.71 4.62
CA MET A 64 6.79 -9.09 5.35
C MET A 64 7.18 -9.77 6.67
N SER A 65 6.86 -9.11 7.78
CA SER A 65 7.22 -9.54 9.13
C SER A 65 6.18 -9.03 10.11
N LEU A 66 5.95 -9.80 11.19
CA LEU A 66 5.06 -9.41 12.28
C LEU A 66 5.38 -8.02 12.86
N TYR A 67 6.67 -7.67 12.93
CA TYR A 67 7.10 -6.35 13.35
C TYR A 67 6.59 -5.25 12.41
N LEU A 68 6.76 -5.42 11.09
CA LEU A 68 6.31 -4.44 10.11
C LEU A 68 4.79 -4.29 10.12
N ASP A 69 4.05 -5.38 10.29
CA ASP A 69 2.60 -5.37 10.41
C ASP A 69 2.13 -4.56 11.64
N VAL A 70 2.77 -4.76 12.80
CA VAL A 70 2.47 -3.99 14.02
C VAL A 70 2.77 -2.49 13.81
N VAL A 71 3.90 -2.16 13.18
CA VAL A 71 4.24 -0.76 12.86
C VAL A 71 3.20 -0.12 11.94
N ILE A 72 2.72 -0.84 10.91
CA ILE A 72 1.68 -0.37 9.99
C ILE A 72 0.37 -0.13 10.74
N MET A 73 -0.04 -1.05 11.61
CA MET A 73 -1.26 -0.92 12.39
C MET A 73 -1.21 0.29 13.32
N ILE A 74 -0.13 0.45 14.09
CA ILE A 74 0.04 1.58 15.03
C ILE A 74 0.01 2.90 14.27
N ARG A 75 0.77 3.02 13.18
CA ARG A 75 0.80 4.26 12.39
C ARG A 75 -0.56 4.57 11.76
N THR A 76 -1.25 3.56 11.26
CA THR A 76 -2.60 3.73 10.71
C THR A 76 -3.58 4.21 11.77
N ALA A 77 -3.52 3.67 13.00
CA ALA A 77 -4.35 4.10 14.12
C ALA A 77 -4.04 5.54 14.55
N VAL A 78 -2.75 5.90 14.61
CA VAL A 78 -2.28 7.26 14.88
C VAL A 78 -2.78 8.22 13.79
N ASP A 79 -2.56 7.92 12.51
CA ASP A 79 -3.01 8.76 11.40
C ASP A 79 -4.53 8.96 11.41
N MET A 80 -5.30 7.92 11.72
CA MET A 80 -6.76 8.05 11.87
C MET A 80 -7.16 8.95 13.05
N LEU A 81 -6.43 8.90 14.17
CA LEU A 81 -6.69 9.74 15.33
C LEU A 81 -6.33 11.20 15.06
N PHE A 82 -5.20 11.46 14.41
CA PHE A 82 -4.74 12.82 14.10
C PHE A 82 -5.47 13.46 12.92
N ARG A 83 -5.89 12.70 11.90
CA ARG A 83 -6.65 13.23 10.74
C ARG A 83 -8.12 13.50 11.05
N ARG A 84 -8.68 12.98 12.15
CA ARG A 84 -10.04 13.31 12.61
C ARG A 84 -10.17 14.71 13.24
N GLY A 85 -9.07 15.45 13.35
CA GLY A 85 -9.04 16.81 13.93
C GLY A 85 -8.96 17.96 12.92
N GLN A 86 -9.02 17.71 11.61
CA GLN A 86 -9.05 18.74 10.54
C GLN A 86 -10.29 18.63 9.68
#